data_AF-A0A7C1RAZ7-F1
#
_entry.id   AF-A0A7C1RAZ7-F1
#
_cell.length_a   1.000
_cell.length_b   1.000
_cell.length_c   1.000
_cell.angle_alpha   90.00
_cell.angle_beta   90.00
_cell.angle_gamma   90.00
#
_symmetry.space_group_name_H-M   'P 1'
#
loop_
_entity.id
_entity.type
_entity.pdbx_description
1 polymer ?
#
loop_
_entity_poly.entity_id
_entity_poly.type
_entity_poly.pdbx_seq_one_letter_code
_entity_poly.pdbx_strand_id
1 'polypeptide(L)' 'MQKIISNFESLSEEDITKYAGEWIAIIDNKVVAHSESFKEMYAVVETNYKGKKPLIGKLPEAIPIVLSII' A
#
# COMPACT_ATOMS: atom_id res chain seq x y z
N MET A 1 6.23 -20.88 5.27
CA MET A 1 5.15 -19.87 5.40
C MET A 1 5.77 -18.48 5.27
N GLN A 2 5.74 -17.88 4.08
CA GLN A 2 5.90 -16.44 3.88
C GLN A 2 4.92 -16.05 2.78
N LYS A 3 3.73 -15.62 3.20
CA LYS A 3 2.59 -15.28 2.34
C LYS A 3 2.32 -13.77 2.38
N ILE A 4 3.36 -12.97 2.62
CA ILE A 4 3.26 -11.52 2.90
C ILE A 4 3.53 -10.67 1.64
N ILE A 5 4.14 -11.21 0.58
CA ILE A 5 4.76 -10.36 -0.47
C ILE A 5 4.00 -10.34 -1.80
N SER A 6 3.21 -11.37 -2.13
CA SER A 6 2.80 -11.64 -3.51
C SER A 6 1.73 -10.73 -4.12
N ASN A 7 1.14 -9.76 -3.38
CA ASN A 7 0.16 -8.82 -3.92
C ASN A 7 0.65 -7.36 -4.00
N PHE A 8 1.82 -7.07 -3.42
CA PHE A 8 2.49 -5.78 -3.57
C PHE A 8 3.36 -5.72 -4.83
N GLU A 9 3.45 -6.82 -5.59
CA GLU A 9 4.20 -6.91 -6.86
C GLU A 9 3.72 -5.89 -7.91
N SER A 10 2.51 -5.34 -7.74
CA SER A 10 1.97 -4.27 -8.60
C SER A 10 2.44 -2.87 -8.24
N LEU A 11 3.02 -2.66 -7.06
CA LEU A 11 3.54 -1.36 -6.67
C LEU A 11 4.89 -1.12 -7.32
N SER A 12 5.05 0.05 -7.93
CA SER A 12 6.36 0.52 -8.34
C SER A 12 7.19 0.93 -7.11
N GLU A 13 8.52 0.93 -7.23
CA GLU A 13 9.40 1.52 -6.21
C GLU A 13 9.05 2.99 -5.94
N GLU A 14 8.56 3.70 -6.96
CA GLU A 14 8.09 5.08 -6.86
C GLU A 14 6.87 5.19 -5.95
N ASP A 15 5.88 4.30 -6.07
CA ASP A 15 4.70 4.28 -5.19
C ASP A 15 5.10 3.94 -3.75
N ILE A 16 6.02 2.99 -3.57
CA ILE A 16 6.52 2.61 -2.24
C ILE A 16 7.22 3.80 -1.57
N THR A 17 8.03 4.54 -2.32
CA THR A 17 8.75 5.72 -1.80
C THR A 17 7.81 6.88 -1.53
N LYS A 18 6.85 7.11 -2.44
CA LYS A 18 5.91 8.23 -2.36
C LYS A 18 4.92 8.12 -1.21
N TYR A 19 4.49 6.89 -0.90
CA TYR A 19 3.47 6.61 0.12
C TYR A 19 4.07 5.92 1.36
N ALA A 20 5.39 6.05 1.57
CA ALA A 20 6.09 5.45 2.69
C ALA A 20 5.43 5.87 4.02
N GLY A 21 5.14 4.88 4.88
CA GLY A 21 4.48 5.09 6.17
C GLY A 21 2.94 5.22 6.11
N GLU A 22 2.36 5.38 4.92
CA GLU A 22 0.93 5.55 4.74
C GLU A 22 0.19 4.22 4.57
N TRP A 23 -1.10 4.25 4.85
CA TRP A 23 -2.04 3.23 4.38
C TRP A 23 -2.37 3.49 2.93
N ILE A 24 -2.35 2.43 2.12
CA ILE A 24 -2.75 2.47 0.72
C ILE A 24 -3.90 1.51 0.45
N ALA A 25 -4.72 1.84 -0.54
CA ALA A 25 -5.68 0.93 -1.14
C ALA A 25 -5.37 0.73 -2.63
N ILE A 26 -5.36 -0.52 -3.07
CA ILE A 26 -5.09 -0.94 -4.44
C ILE A 26 -6.36 -1.57 -5.01
N ILE A 27 -6.78 -1.09 -6.18
CA ILE A 27 -7.86 -1.67 -6.98
C ILE A 27 -7.35 -1.79 -8.41
N ASP A 28 -7.58 -2.94 -9.05
CA ASP A 28 -7.16 -3.19 -10.43
C ASP A 28 -5.66 -2.85 -10.65
N ASN A 29 -4.81 -3.26 -9.69
CA ASN A 29 -3.36 -3.03 -9.63
C ASN A 29 -2.92 -1.55 -9.61
N LYS A 30 -3.80 -0.63 -9.19
CA LYS A 30 -3.48 0.80 -9.03
C LYS A 30 -3.78 1.29 -7.63
N VAL A 31 -2.90 2.13 -7.09
CA VAL A 31 -3.17 2.86 -5.84
C VAL A 31 -4.30 3.85 -6.11
N VAL A 32 -5.43 3.67 -5.44
CA VAL A 32 -6.64 4.49 -5.61
C VAL A 32 -6.91 5.44 -4.45
N ALA A 33 -6.29 5.19 -3.30
CA ALA A 33 -6.31 6.05 -2.13
C ALA A 33 -5.09 5.77 -1.25
N HIS A 34 -4.63 6.81 -0.55
CA HIS A 34 -3.59 6.72 0.47
C HIS A 34 -3.86 7.71 1.60
N SER A 35 -3.44 7.39 2.83
CA SER A 35 -3.47 8.30 4.00
C SER A 35 -2.68 7.70 5.15
N GLU A 36 -2.07 8.52 6.00
CA GLU A 36 -1.53 8.09 7.29
C GLU A 36 -2.59 7.44 8.20
N SER A 37 -3.87 7.81 8.03
CA SER A 37 -5.01 7.30 8.77
C SER A 37 -5.77 6.23 8.00
N PHE A 38 -5.79 4.99 8.53
CA PHE A 38 -6.57 3.89 7.97
C PHE A 38 -8.05 4.27 7.78
N LYS A 39 -8.63 4.94 8.76
CA LYS A 39 -10.06 5.31 8.76
C LYS A 39 -10.38 6.26 7.62
N GLU A 40 -9.51 7.24 7.37
CA GLU A 40 -9.70 8.22 6.30
C GLU A 40 -9.54 7.57 4.93
N MET A 41 -8.47 6.80 4.73
CA MET A 41 -8.26 6.04 3.49
C MET A 41 -9.45 5.11 3.23
N TYR A 42 -9.91 4.36 4.23
CA TYR A 42 -11.03 3.44 4.07
C TYR A 42 -12.33 4.18 3.72
N ALA A 43 -12.63 5.30 4.38
CA ALA A 43 -13.82 6.11 4.08
C ALA A 43 -13.81 6.65 2.64
N VAL A 44 -12.65 7.08 2.14
CA VAL A 44 -12.46 7.52 0.75
C VAL A 44 -12.74 6.36 -0.22
N VAL A 45 -12.23 5.17 0.08
CA VAL A 45 -12.40 3.99 -0.77
C VAL A 45 -13.85 3.51 -0.76
N GLU A 46 -14.47 3.43 0.42
CA GLU A 46 -15.87 3.02 0.56
C GLU A 46 -16.84 3.99 -0.14
N THR A 47 -16.53 5.29 -0.12
CA THR A 47 -17.37 6.31 -0.78
C THR A 47 -17.23 6.26 -2.30
N ASN A 48 -16.00 6.16 -2.81
CA ASN A 48 -15.71 6.33 -4.23
C ASN A 48 -15.67 5.02 -5.03
N TYR A 49 -15.45 3.88 -4.37
CA TYR A 49 -15.25 2.57 -5.01
C TYR A 49 -16.23 1.52 -4.47
N LYS A 50 -17.50 1.91 -4.35
CA LYS A 50 -18.58 1.03 -3.88
C LYS A 50 -18.64 -0.27 -4.71
N GLY A 51 -18.68 -1.40 -4.01
CA GLY A 51 -18.80 -2.73 -4.63
C GLY A 51 -17.49 -3.31 -5.17
N LYS A 52 -16.38 -2.58 -5.14
CA LYS A 52 -15.05 -3.12 -5.42
C LYS A 52 -14.39 -3.65 -4.15
N LYS A 53 -13.50 -4.64 -4.29
CA LYS A 53 -12.72 -5.20 -3.19
C LYS A 53 -11.30 -4.63 -3.23
N PRO A 54 -11.00 -3.56 -2.47
CA PRO A 54 -9.64 -3.03 -2.41
C PRO A 54 -8.72 -3.99 -1.66
N LEU A 55 -7.47 -4.09 -2.13
CA LEU A 55 -6.38 -4.61 -1.33
C LEU A 55 -5.83 -3.46 -0.50
N ILE A 56 -5.78 -3.63 0.82
CA ILE A 56 -5.36 -2.59 1.75
C ILE A 56 -4.09 -3.05 2.45
N GLY A 57 -3.12 -2.15 2.58
CA GLY A 57 -1.91 -2.38 3.35
C GLY A 57 -1.28 -1.10 3.84
N LYS A 58 -0.49 -1.19 4.91
CA LYS A 58 0.34 -0.09 5.38
C LYS A 58 1.75 -0.27 4.84
N LEU A 59 2.30 0.77 4.23
CA LEU A 59 3.68 0.78 3.79
C LEU A 59 4.60 1.12 4.97
N PRO A 60 5.79 0.51 5.04
CA PRO A 60 6.79 0.91 6.04
C PRO A 60 7.29 2.33 5.75
N GLU A 61 7.64 3.08 6.80
CA GLU A 61 8.18 4.46 6.71
C GLU A 61 9.56 4.50 6.05
N ALA A 62 10.29 3.39 6.08
CA ALA A 62 11.53 3.21 5.36
C ALA A 62 11.55 1.80 4.76
N ILE A 63 11.97 1.68 3.51
CA ILE A 63 12.53 0.42 3.03
C ILE A 63 13.81 0.25 3.86
N PRO A 64 13.91 -0.74 4.76
CA PRO A 64 15.15 -0.95 5.49
C PRO A 64 16.24 -1.18 4.44
N ILE A 65 17.23 -0.29 4.40
CA ILE A 65 18.43 -0.51 3.60
C ILE A 65 19.09 -1.74 4.22
N VAL A 66 18.90 -2.91 3.60
CA VAL A 66 19.64 -4.11 3.95
C VAL A 66 21.05 -3.92 3.39
N LEU A 67 21.90 -3.24 4.15
CA LEU A 67 23.34 -3.29 3.94
C LEU A 67 23.80 -4.72 4.26
N SER A 68 23.96 -5.52 3.22
CA SER A 68 24.69 -6.78 3.32
C SER A 68 26.15 -6.40 3.51
N ILE A 69 26.62 -6.43 4.75
CA ILE A 69 28.06 -6.31 5.03
C ILE A 69 28.67 -7.64 4.57
N ILE A 70 29.43 -7.58 3.47
CA ILE A 70 30.20 -8.70 2.90
C ILE A 70 31.45 -8.92 3.76
#